data_AF-D3D0H7-F1
#
_entry.id   AF-D3D0H7-F1
#
_cell.length_a   1.000
_cell.length_b   1.000
_cell.length_c   1.000
_cell.angle_alpha   90.00
_cell.angle_beta   90.00
_cell.angle_gamma   90.00
#
_symmetry.space_group_name_H-M   'P 1'
#
loop_
_entity.id
_entity.type
_entity.pdbx_description
1 polymer ?
#
loop_
_entity_poly.entity_id
_entity_poly.type
_entity_poly.pdbx_seq_one_letter_code
_entity_poly.pdbx_strand_id
1 'polypeptide(L)'
;MTTGESPALTAPPGLPAGTVLPVDTVGLLEGLTTTRAIRRYTDEPVPREVLRTILFAATRAPSGSNRQPFRFVVLTDGPKAQAAKALIGQAARRVWDAKRQADGYDRGSGGVADSPKARTARALQRFVDGFERIPVLILPCLVRYREPTPSEGASVYPACQNLLLAARALGYGGAFTGWNFAVDAELRALLGVPDGTFIAGTITLGRPAGRHGPVRRRPLAELVYEEEWGCPADWAVDPAGTRFTTAGPPRPAAGSLGSAADPGPAADPGPAAEADLAADADPPRQPRPATVTGRDEGPQR
;
A
#
# COMPACT_ATOMS: atom_id res chain seq x y z
N MET A 1 -26.52 0.95 -35.81
CA MET A 1 -25.14 1.28 -35.40
C MET A 1 -25.01 2.79 -35.42
N THR A 2 -25.28 3.44 -34.30
CA THR A 2 -25.12 4.90 -34.15
C THR A 2 -23.72 5.16 -33.60
N THR A 3 -22.86 5.72 -34.45
CA THR A 3 -21.56 6.28 -34.07
C THR A 3 -21.81 7.49 -33.19
N GLY A 4 -21.78 7.32 -31.87
CA GLY A 4 -21.77 8.44 -30.94
C GLY A 4 -20.42 9.14 -31.02
N GLU A 5 -20.38 10.34 -31.59
CA GLU A 5 -19.23 11.24 -31.48
C GLU A 5 -18.93 11.47 -29.99
N SER A 6 -17.69 11.16 -29.58
CA SER A 6 -17.20 11.60 -28.27
C SER A 6 -17.21 13.12 -28.25
N PRO A 7 -17.81 13.77 -27.22
CA PRO A 7 -17.81 15.22 -27.14
C PRO A 7 -16.38 15.73 -27.09
N ALA A 8 -16.07 16.72 -27.94
CA ALA A 8 -14.76 17.36 -27.99
C ALA A 8 -14.41 17.88 -26.59
N LEU A 9 -13.33 17.33 -26.02
CA LEU A 9 -12.82 17.73 -24.72
C LEU A 9 -12.37 19.20 -24.84
N THR A 10 -13.14 20.14 -24.32
CA THR A 10 -12.73 21.55 -24.24
C THR A 10 -11.48 21.59 -23.38
N ALA A 11 -10.38 22.10 -23.93
CA ALA A 11 -9.14 22.23 -23.18
C ALA A 11 -9.43 23.03 -21.89
N PRO A 12 -9.07 22.51 -20.70
CA PRO A 12 -9.25 23.26 -19.46
C PRO A 12 -8.51 24.60 -19.58
N PRO A 13 -8.96 25.66 -18.89
CA PRO A 13 -8.30 26.96 -18.93
C PRO A 13 -6.80 26.77 -18.70
N GLY A 14 -6.02 27.16 -19.70
CA GLY A 14 -4.57 27.03 -19.68
C GLY A 14 -3.99 27.77 -18.48
N LEU A 15 -2.83 27.32 -18.01
CA LEU A 15 -2.07 28.09 -17.04
C LEU A 15 -1.79 29.50 -17.59
N PRO A 16 -1.79 30.54 -16.75
CA PRO A 16 -1.29 31.84 -17.18
C PRO A 16 0.14 31.64 -17.72
N ALA A 17 0.39 32.24 -18.89
CA ALA A 17 1.69 32.18 -19.55
C ALA A 17 2.79 32.62 -18.57
N GLY A 18 3.87 31.85 -18.49
CA GLY A 18 5.00 32.12 -17.58
C GLY A 18 4.88 31.49 -16.18
N THR A 19 3.94 30.58 -15.93
CA THR A 19 3.94 29.79 -14.69
C THR A 19 5.17 28.88 -14.64
N VAL A 20 6.16 29.23 -13.83
CA VAL A 20 7.37 28.44 -13.59
C VAL A 20 7.10 27.40 -12.50
N LEU A 21 7.67 26.20 -12.62
CA LEU A 21 7.63 25.22 -11.54
C LEU A 21 8.33 25.78 -10.28
N PRO A 22 7.84 25.48 -9.07
CA PRO A 22 8.49 25.93 -7.85
C PRO A 22 9.92 25.36 -7.75
N VAL A 23 10.78 26.05 -7.00
CA VAL A 23 12.15 25.60 -6.75
C VAL A 23 12.12 24.35 -5.86
N ASP A 24 12.88 23.33 -6.24
CA ASP A 24 13.05 22.11 -5.46
C ASP A 24 13.78 22.42 -4.13
N THR A 25 13.23 21.92 -3.02
CA THR A 25 13.84 22.06 -1.68
C THR A 25 14.90 20.99 -1.38
N VAL A 26 15.11 20.05 -2.31
CA VAL A 26 16.06 18.93 -2.19
C VAL A 26 16.50 18.47 -3.57
N GLY A 27 17.78 18.08 -3.73
CA GLY A 27 18.27 17.53 -5.00
C GLY A 27 17.68 16.14 -5.30
N LEU A 28 17.65 15.73 -6.57
CA LEU A 28 16.99 14.48 -7.01
C LEU A 28 17.50 13.23 -6.27
N LEU A 29 18.82 13.01 -6.22
CA LEU A 29 19.41 11.83 -5.58
C LEU A 29 19.15 11.81 -4.07
N GLU A 30 19.21 12.97 -3.42
CA GLU A 30 18.87 13.10 -2.01
C GLU A 30 17.37 12.84 -1.78
N GLY A 31 16.49 13.34 -2.66
CA GLY A 31 15.06 13.07 -2.63
C GLY A 31 14.77 11.56 -2.72
N LEU A 32 15.37 10.87 -3.70
CA LEU A 32 15.20 9.43 -3.89
C LEU A 32 15.64 8.61 -2.67
N THR A 33 16.76 9.00 -2.05
CA THR A 33 17.37 8.24 -0.95
C THR A 33 16.85 8.62 0.43
N THR A 34 16.13 9.75 0.58
CA THR A 34 15.62 10.23 1.89
C THR A 34 14.11 10.30 1.99
N THR A 35 13.37 10.12 0.90
CA THR A 35 11.89 10.14 0.93
C THR A 35 11.36 8.98 1.77
N ARG A 36 10.56 9.32 2.79
CA ARG A 36 9.85 8.34 3.63
C ARG A 36 8.35 8.43 3.42
N ALA A 37 7.67 7.35 3.75
CA ALA A 37 6.23 7.40 4.00
C ALA A 37 5.94 8.31 5.22
N ILE A 38 5.35 9.47 4.96
CA ILE A 38 4.86 10.39 6.00
C ILE A 38 3.42 10.00 6.29
N ARG A 39 3.10 9.81 7.58
CA ARG A 39 1.77 9.42 8.08
C ARG A 39 1.27 10.35 9.21
N ARG A 40 1.91 11.51 9.35
CA ARG A 40 1.56 12.55 10.32
C ARG A 40 1.64 13.89 9.61
N TYR A 41 0.54 14.62 9.62
CA TYR A 41 0.40 15.89 8.92
C TYR A 41 -0.01 16.99 9.89
N THR A 42 0.30 18.22 9.54
CA THR A 42 -0.37 19.38 10.11
C THR A 42 -1.78 19.52 9.51
N ASP A 43 -2.62 20.35 10.12
CA ASP A 43 -3.96 20.66 9.59
C ASP A 43 -3.95 21.71 8.46
N GLU A 44 -2.78 22.23 8.09
CA GLU A 44 -2.62 23.18 6.98
C GLU A 44 -3.12 22.59 5.65
N PRO A 45 -4.01 23.29 4.93
CA PRO A 45 -4.49 22.83 3.64
C PRO A 45 -3.36 22.83 2.61
N VAL A 46 -3.38 21.87 1.69
CA VAL A 46 -2.43 21.83 0.57
C VAL A 46 -2.93 22.76 -0.54
N PRO A 47 -2.17 23.80 -0.94
CA PRO A 47 -2.60 24.72 -1.99
C PRO A 47 -2.79 24.03 -3.35
N ARG A 48 -3.71 24.56 -4.17
CA ARG A 48 -4.07 23.93 -5.48
C ARG A 48 -2.91 23.94 -6.46
N GLU A 49 -2.07 24.97 -6.43
CA GLU A 49 -0.86 25.10 -7.23
C GLU A 49 0.19 24.06 -6.88
N VAL A 50 0.32 23.71 -5.59
CA VAL A 50 1.18 22.61 -5.14
C VAL A 50 0.63 21.29 -5.66
N LEU A 51 -0.67 21.02 -5.47
CA LEU A 51 -1.32 19.81 -5.99
C LEU A 51 -1.13 19.68 -7.50
N ARG A 52 -1.28 20.79 -8.23
CA ARG A 52 -1.06 20.84 -9.68
C ARG A 52 0.36 20.44 -10.06
N THR A 53 1.37 21.00 -9.41
CA THR A 53 2.78 20.64 -9.69
C THR A 53 3.06 19.17 -9.40
N ILE A 54 2.58 18.67 -8.26
CA ILE A 54 2.76 17.26 -7.86
C ILE A 54 2.10 16.34 -8.89
N LEU A 55 0.85 16.61 -9.28
CA LEU A 55 0.11 15.80 -10.25
C LEU A 55 0.71 15.92 -11.65
N PHE A 56 1.20 17.10 -12.04
CA PHE A 56 1.94 17.26 -13.29
C PHE A 56 3.14 16.30 -13.33
N ALA A 57 4.00 16.30 -12.29
CA ALA A 57 5.13 15.39 -12.19
C ALA A 57 4.70 13.91 -12.20
N ALA A 58 3.60 13.57 -11.53
CA ALA A 58 3.02 12.23 -11.55
C ALA A 58 2.71 11.77 -12.98
N THR A 59 2.11 12.63 -13.81
CA THR A 59 1.78 12.30 -15.20
C THR A 59 2.98 12.19 -16.13
N ARG A 60 4.20 12.53 -15.67
CA ARG A 60 5.46 12.36 -16.45
C ARG A 60 6.12 10.99 -16.22
N ALA A 61 5.46 10.10 -15.50
CA ALA A 61 5.92 8.73 -15.38
C ALA A 61 5.89 7.98 -16.72
N PRO A 62 6.79 6.99 -16.91
CA PRO A 62 6.75 6.12 -18.09
C PRO A 62 5.46 5.29 -18.13
N SER A 63 5.00 4.96 -19.33
CA SER A 63 3.88 4.03 -19.52
C SER A 63 4.05 3.21 -20.79
N GLY A 64 3.58 1.96 -20.77
CA GLY A 64 3.74 1.02 -21.88
C GLY A 64 3.11 1.56 -23.18
N SER A 65 3.92 1.68 -24.23
CA SER A 65 3.57 2.36 -25.49
C SER A 65 2.96 3.76 -25.29
N ASN A 66 3.39 4.47 -24.25
CA ASN A 66 2.93 5.80 -23.87
C ASN A 66 1.40 5.94 -23.67
N ARG A 67 0.72 4.85 -23.28
CA ARG A 67 -0.74 4.81 -23.14
C ARG A 67 -1.30 5.72 -22.04
N GLN A 68 -0.49 6.05 -21.04
CA GLN A 68 -0.89 6.89 -19.90
C GLN A 68 -2.24 6.46 -19.29
N PRO A 69 -2.38 5.17 -18.90
CA PRO A 69 -3.67 4.61 -18.45
C PRO A 69 -4.05 5.07 -17.03
N PHE A 70 -3.19 5.85 -16.37
CA PHE A 70 -3.43 6.33 -15.02
C PHE A 70 -4.43 7.51 -14.99
N ARG A 71 -5.27 7.53 -13.97
CA ARG A 71 -6.12 8.66 -13.57
C ARG A 71 -5.91 8.92 -12.08
N PHE A 72 -6.15 10.13 -11.62
CA PHE A 72 -5.99 10.48 -10.21
C PHE A 72 -7.27 11.14 -9.70
N VAL A 73 -7.95 10.52 -8.74
CA VAL A 73 -9.08 11.16 -8.04
C VAL A 73 -8.54 11.87 -6.81
N VAL A 74 -8.67 13.20 -6.78
CA VAL A 74 -8.14 14.04 -5.70
C VAL A 74 -9.27 14.42 -4.75
N LEU A 75 -9.10 14.13 -3.46
CA LEU A 75 -10.10 14.31 -2.42
C LEU A 75 -9.55 15.25 -1.34
N THR A 76 -10.00 16.50 -1.35
CA THR A 76 -9.66 17.52 -0.36
C THR A 76 -10.73 17.57 0.74
N ASP A 77 -11.71 18.45 0.64
CA ASP A 77 -12.59 18.90 1.72
C ASP A 77 -14.08 18.88 1.36
N GLY A 78 -14.43 18.68 0.10
CA GLY A 78 -15.82 18.58 -0.37
C GLY A 78 -16.58 17.34 0.15
N PRO A 79 -17.90 17.27 -0.02
CA PRO A 79 -18.75 16.23 0.59
C PRO A 79 -18.36 14.81 0.20
N LYS A 80 -18.03 14.56 -1.08
CA LYS A 80 -17.51 13.26 -1.53
C LYS A 80 -16.16 12.93 -0.91
N ALA A 81 -15.29 13.92 -0.73
CA ALA A 81 -13.99 13.73 -0.09
C ALA A 81 -14.16 13.34 1.39
N GLN A 82 -15.05 14.01 2.12
CA GLN A 82 -15.34 13.67 3.52
C GLN A 82 -15.92 12.24 3.65
N ALA A 83 -16.90 11.90 2.82
CA ALA A 83 -17.49 10.56 2.81
C ALA A 83 -16.45 9.47 2.48
N ALA A 84 -15.61 9.69 1.47
CA ALA A 84 -14.56 8.75 1.09
C ALA A 84 -13.49 8.61 2.19
N LYS A 85 -13.07 9.72 2.81
CA LYS A 85 -12.14 9.72 3.95
C LYS A 85 -12.70 8.93 5.14
N ALA A 86 -13.98 9.11 5.47
CA ALA A 86 -14.64 8.36 6.53
C ALA A 86 -14.70 6.86 6.21
N LEU A 87 -15.09 6.49 4.99
CA LEU A 87 -15.17 5.11 4.55
C LEU A 87 -13.81 4.41 4.61
N ILE A 88 -12.77 5.03 4.04
CA ILE A 88 -11.41 4.48 4.06
C ILE A 88 -10.83 4.50 5.48
N GLY A 89 -11.14 5.51 6.29
CA GLY A 89 -10.71 5.58 7.69
C GLY A 89 -11.27 4.44 8.54
N GLN A 90 -12.55 4.11 8.39
CA GLN A 90 -13.17 2.96 9.03
C GLN A 90 -12.52 1.64 8.59
N ALA A 91 -12.24 1.51 7.30
CA ALA A 91 -11.50 0.36 6.76
C ALA A 91 -10.08 0.27 7.33
N ALA A 92 -9.36 1.39 7.39
CA ALA A 92 -7.99 1.47 7.90
C ALA A 92 -7.91 1.01 9.37
N ARG A 93 -8.86 1.43 10.21
CA ARG A 93 -8.95 0.98 11.60
C ARG A 93 -9.18 -0.53 11.69
N ARG A 94 -10.20 -1.06 11.00
CA ARG A 94 -10.49 -2.51 10.98
C ARG A 94 -9.30 -3.35 10.51
N VAL A 95 -8.69 -2.97 9.39
CA VAL A 95 -7.54 -3.73 8.83
C VAL A 95 -6.31 -3.61 9.74
N TRP A 96 -6.06 -2.43 10.32
CA TRP A 96 -4.99 -2.25 11.28
C TRP A 96 -5.19 -3.09 12.54
N ASP A 97 -6.40 -3.11 13.10
CA ASP A 97 -6.70 -3.90 14.30
C ASP A 97 -6.47 -5.39 14.05
N ALA A 98 -6.96 -5.92 12.92
CA ALA A 98 -6.71 -7.31 12.51
C ALA A 98 -5.20 -7.60 12.34
N LYS A 99 -4.47 -6.71 11.65
CA LYS A 99 -3.02 -6.83 11.45
C LYS A 99 -2.25 -6.77 12.76
N ARG A 100 -2.64 -5.87 13.67
CA ARG A 100 -2.02 -5.68 14.98
C ARG A 100 -2.05 -6.99 15.78
N GLN A 101 -3.18 -7.70 15.73
CA GLN A 101 -3.33 -9.00 16.36
C GLN A 101 -2.50 -10.09 15.65
N ALA A 102 -2.64 -10.22 14.34
CA ALA A 102 -1.97 -11.26 13.55
C ALA A 102 -0.43 -11.17 13.61
N ASP A 103 0.12 -9.97 13.47
CA ASP A 103 1.57 -9.71 13.55
C ASP A 103 2.08 -9.68 15.01
N GLY A 104 1.21 -9.91 15.99
CA GLY A 104 1.53 -9.95 17.41
C GLY A 104 2.13 -8.64 17.94
N TYR A 105 1.63 -7.48 17.49
CA TYR A 105 2.13 -6.18 17.96
C TYR A 105 1.95 -5.94 19.46
N ASP A 106 1.05 -6.69 20.09
CA ASP A 106 0.80 -6.65 21.54
C ASP A 106 1.49 -7.80 22.29
N ARG A 107 2.24 -8.67 21.60
CA ARG A 107 2.93 -9.84 22.17
C ARG A 107 4.45 -9.66 22.13
N GLY A 108 5.16 -10.35 23.05
CA GLY A 108 6.62 -10.35 23.11
C GLY A 108 7.19 -8.94 23.31
N SER A 109 8.16 -8.55 22.48
CA SER A 109 8.74 -7.19 22.52
C SER A 109 7.71 -6.09 22.26
N GLY A 110 6.54 -6.40 21.68
CA GLY A 110 5.42 -5.49 21.52
C GLY A 110 4.81 -4.98 22.83
N GLY A 111 4.85 -5.79 23.89
CA GLY A 111 4.38 -5.41 25.24
C GLY A 111 5.36 -4.51 25.99
N VAL A 112 6.60 -4.38 25.52
CA VAL A 112 7.59 -3.46 26.09
C VAL A 112 7.32 -2.06 25.57
N ALA A 113 6.94 -1.15 26.46
CA ALA A 113 6.44 0.19 26.12
C ALA A 113 7.32 0.96 25.12
N ASP A 114 8.64 0.87 25.24
CA ASP A 114 9.59 1.59 24.38
C ASP A 114 10.29 0.73 23.34
N SER A 115 9.74 -0.44 23.00
CA SER A 115 10.28 -1.21 21.89
C SER A 115 10.03 -0.51 20.54
N PRO A 116 10.87 -0.77 19.52
CA PRO A 116 10.59 -0.35 18.16
C PRO A 116 9.22 -0.81 17.64
N LYS A 117 8.77 -2.00 18.06
CA LYS A 117 7.48 -2.58 17.68
C LYS A 117 6.32 -1.79 18.29
N ALA A 118 6.39 -1.49 19.59
CA ALA A 118 5.38 -0.70 20.30
C ALA A 118 5.30 0.75 19.79
N ARG A 119 6.44 1.40 19.50
CA ARG A 119 6.46 2.73 18.86
C ARG A 119 5.80 2.72 17.48
N THR A 120 6.08 1.69 16.68
CA THR A 120 5.46 1.53 15.35
C THR A 120 3.94 1.32 15.48
N ALA A 121 3.51 0.48 16.43
CA ALA A 121 2.09 0.28 16.71
C ALA A 121 1.38 1.59 17.07
N ARG A 122 1.94 2.36 18.02
CA ARG A 122 1.38 3.66 18.42
C ARG A 122 1.33 4.65 17.26
N ALA A 123 2.34 4.67 16.39
CA ALA A 123 2.37 5.55 15.24
C ALA A 123 1.29 5.19 14.20
N LEU A 124 1.09 3.89 13.93
CA LEU A 124 0.04 3.43 13.02
C LEU A 124 -1.35 3.62 13.61
N GLN A 125 -1.54 3.37 14.91
CA GLN A 125 -2.79 3.64 15.60
C GLN A 125 -3.20 5.12 15.45
N ARG A 126 -2.30 6.04 15.79
CA ARG A 126 -2.56 7.49 15.64
C ARG A 126 -2.88 7.89 14.20
N PHE A 127 -2.30 7.21 13.22
CA PHE A 127 -2.57 7.45 11.81
C PHE A 127 -3.98 7.00 11.40
N VAL A 128 -4.41 5.81 11.80
CA VAL A 128 -5.75 5.30 11.46
C VAL A 128 -6.87 5.99 12.27
N ASP A 129 -6.59 6.42 13.50
CA ASP A 129 -7.53 7.20 14.33
C ASP A 129 -7.73 8.62 13.80
N GLY A 130 -6.75 9.13 13.04
CA GLY A 130 -6.75 10.48 12.47
C GLY A 130 -7.02 10.53 10.97
N PHE A 131 -7.45 9.42 10.36
CA PHE A 131 -7.48 9.27 8.91
C PHE A 131 -8.36 10.31 8.22
N GLU A 132 -9.49 10.65 8.83
CA GLU A 132 -10.44 11.66 8.33
C GLU A 132 -9.85 13.07 8.31
N ARG A 133 -8.86 13.36 9.16
CA ARG A 133 -8.19 14.67 9.22
C ARG A 133 -7.04 14.83 8.22
N ILE A 134 -6.71 13.78 7.46
CA ILE A 134 -5.64 13.86 6.46
C ILE A 134 -6.00 14.94 5.43
N PRO A 135 -5.12 15.93 5.14
CA PRO A 135 -5.48 17.06 4.29
C PRO A 135 -5.97 16.63 2.89
N VAL A 136 -5.24 15.75 2.22
CA VAL A 136 -5.56 15.27 0.87
C VAL A 136 -5.43 13.76 0.78
N LEU A 137 -6.44 13.11 0.19
CA LEU A 137 -6.30 11.76 -0.36
C LEU A 137 -6.26 11.82 -1.88
N ILE A 138 -5.39 11.02 -2.48
CA ILE A 138 -5.32 10.85 -3.93
C ILE A 138 -5.48 9.35 -4.20
N LEU A 139 -6.48 8.99 -5.00
CA LEU A 139 -6.69 7.62 -5.46
C LEU A 139 -6.08 7.50 -6.87
N PRO A 140 -4.87 6.93 -7.01
CA PRO A 140 -4.36 6.54 -8.31
C PRO A 140 -5.19 5.38 -8.87
N CYS A 141 -5.70 5.57 -10.07
CA CYS A 141 -6.54 4.61 -10.78
C CYS A 141 -5.85 4.18 -12.07
N LEU A 142 -6.00 2.93 -12.46
CA LEU A 142 -5.57 2.36 -13.73
C LEU A 142 -6.81 2.03 -14.56
N VAL A 143 -6.99 2.69 -15.71
CA VAL A 143 -8.02 2.31 -16.68
C VAL A 143 -7.51 1.11 -17.46
N ARG A 144 -8.16 -0.05 -17.30
CA ARG A 144 -7.77 -1.28 -18.00
C ARG A 144 -8.16 -1.17 -19.46
N TYR A 145 -7.22 -1.53 -20.32
CA TYR A 145 -7.36 -1.62 -21.77
C TYR A 145 -7.03 -3.03 -22.29
N ARG A 146 -6.81 -3.96 -21.36
CA ARG A 146 -6.50 -5.39 -21.56
C ARG A 146 -6.82 -6.14 -20.27
N GLU A 147 -6.84 -7.46 -20.34
CA GLU A 147 -7.00 -8.32 -19.16
C GLU A 147 -5.91 -8.06 -18.11
N PRO A 148 -6.23 -8.20 -16.80
CA PRO A 148 -5.26 -8.07 -15.73
C PRO A 148 -4.08 -9.03 -15.90
N THR A 149 -2.88 -8.53 -15.66
CA THR A 149 -1.65 -9.33 -15.66
C THR A 149 -0.80 -8.92 -14.46
N PRO A 150 0.21 -9.73 -14.06
CA PRO A 150 1.15 -9.33 -13.01
C PRO A 150 1.87 -7.99 -13.28
N SER A 151 1.89 -7.52 -14.53
CA SER A 151 2.49 -6.25 -14.94
C SER A 151 1.50 -5.10 -15.12
N GLU A 152 0.20 -5.27 -14.83
CA GLU A 152 -0.81 -4.21 -15.03
C GLU A 152 -0.46 -2.91 -14.27
N GLY A 153 0.19 -3.05 -13.11
CA GLY A 153 0.64 -1.94 -12.28
C GLY A 153 1.85 -1.15 -12.81
N ALA A 154 2.54 -1.66 -13.84
CA ALA A 154 3.84 -1.13 -14.30
C ALA A 154 3.79 0.30 -14.84
N SER A 155 2.59 0.84 -15.13
CA SER A 155 2.42 2.25 -15.53
C SER A 155 1.88 3.15 -14.40
N VAL A 156 1.07 2.62 -13.47
CA VAL A 156 0.46 3.44 -12.41
C VAL A 156 1.39 3.63 -11.21
N TYR A 157 2.15 2.60 -10.82
CA TYR A 157 3.04 2.71 -9.65
C TYR A 157 4.23 3.66 -9.85
N PRO A 158 4.87 3.75 -11.03
CA PRO A 158 5.86 4.80 -11.30
C PRO A 158 5.25 6.21 -11.18
N ALA A 159 4.00 6.39 -11.63
CA ALA A 159 3.29 7.67 -11.48
C ALA A 159 3.03 8.03 -10.02
N CYS A 160 2.72 7.03 -9.19
CA CYS A 160 2.60 7.18 -7.73
C CYS A 160 3.95 7.55 -7.08
N GLN A 161 5.05 6.96 -7.54
CA GLN A 161 6.39 7.28 -7.06
C GLN A 161 6.78 8.71 -7.42
N ASN A 162 6.56 9.14 -8.66
CA ASN A 162 6.77 10.52 -9.09
C ASN A 162 5.96 11.52 -8.23
N LEU A 163 4.69 11.20 -7.95
CA LEU A 163 3.83 12.00 -7.07
C LEU A 163 4.48 12.20 -5.69
N LEU A 164 4.92 11.12 -5.04
CA LEU A 164 5.52 11.19 -3.70
C LEU A 164 6.86 11.95 -3.69
N LEU A 165 7.68 11.78 -4.73
CA LEU A 165 8.95 12.49 -4.89
C LEU A 165 8.74 13.98 -5.15
N ALA A 166 7.76 14.35 -5.99
CA ALA A 166 7.39 15.74 -6.22
C ALA A 166 6.85 16.39 -4.95
N ALA A 167 6.04 15.67 -4.17
CA ALA A 167 5.61 16.13 -2.85
C ALA A 167 6.82 16.40 -1.94
N ARG A 168 7.80 15.48 -1.88
CA ARG A 168 9.05 15.67 -1.12
C ARG A 168 9.81 16.92 -1.58
N ALA A 169 9.92 17.13 -2.90
CA ALA A 169 10.63 18.26 -3.48
C ALA A 169 10.02 19.61 -3.07
N LEU A 170 8.70 19.66 -2.88
CA LEU A 170 7.96 20.86 -2.46
C LEU A 170 7.82 21.01 -0.93
N GLY A 171 8.49 20.17 -0.13
CA GLY A 171 8.40 20.19 1.34
C GLY A 171 7.15 19.52 1.91
N TYR A 172 6.39 18.79 1.09
CA TYR A 172 5.25 17.98 1.50
C TYR A 172 5.68 16.51 1.73
N GLY A 173 4.73 15.69 2.17
CA GLY A 173 4.96 14.27 2.30
C GLY A 173 3.67 13.49 2.20
N GLY A 174 3.82 12.20 1.93
CA GLY A 174 2.70 11.29 1.81
C GLY A 174 3.07 9.86 2.08
N ALA A 175 2.05 9.00 2.12
CA ALA A 175 2.21 7.56 2.18
C ALA A 175 1.24 6.89 1.22
N PHE A 176 1.75 5.94 0.45
CA PHE A 176 0.93 5.00 -0.30
C PHE A 176 0.40 3.91 0.64
N THR A 177 -0.90 3.65 0.59
CA THR A 177 -1.59 2.70 1.46
C THR A 177 -2.64 1.92 0.66
N GLY A 178 -2.98 0.72 1.13
CA GLY A 178 -3.99 -0.16 0.50
C GLY A 178 -5.27 -0.30 1.33
N TRP A 179 -5.59 0.65 2.21
CA TRP A 179 -6.75 0.52 3.10
C TRP A 179 -8.08 0.53 2.36
N ASN A 180 -8.14 1.19 1.20
CA ASN A 180 -9.33 1.26 0.35
C ASN A 180 -9.76 -0.10 -0.20
N PHE A 181 -8.87 -1.10 -0.28
CA PHE A 181 -9.22 -2.41 -0.84
C PHE A 181 -10.33 -3.11 -0.05
N ALA A 182 -10.43 -2.86 1.26
CA ALA A 182 -11.47 -3.42 2.10
C ALA A 182 -12.86 -2.76 1.93
N VAL A 183 -12.97 -1.73 1.10
CA VAL A 183 -14.18 -0.94 0.83
C VAL A 183 -14.26 -0.51 -0.64
N ASP A 184 -13.68 -1.31 -1.54
CA ASP A 184 -13.51 -0.93 -2.95
C ASP A 184 -14.87 -0.72 -3.64
N ALA A 185 -15.86 -1.59 -3.38
CA ALA A 185 -17.18 -1.49 -3.98
C ALA A 185 -17.93 -0.22 -3.55
N GLU A 186 -17.95 0.08 -2.25
CA GLU A 186 -18.61 1.26 -1.70
C GLU A 186 -17.92 2.55 -2.16
N LEU A 187 -16.58 2.53 -2.23
CA LEU A 187 -15.79 3.67 -2.70
C LEU A 187 -16.04 3.96 -4.20
N ARG A 188 -16.13 2.90 -5.02
CA ARG A 188 -16.48 3.04 -6.45
C ARG A 188 -17.85 3.65 -6.64
N ALA A 189 -18.86 3.16 -5.93
CA ALA A 189 -20.21 3.67 -6.00
C ALA A 189 -20.28 5.15 -5.57
N LEU A 190 -19.63 5.50 -4.46
CA LEU A 190 -19.58 6.88 -3.95
C LEU A 190 -18.94 7.86 -4.95
N LEU A 191 -17.83 7.45 -5.57
CA LEU A 191 -17.02 8.33 -6.41
C LEU A 191 -17.39 8.27 -7.90
N GLY A 192 -18.24 7.32 -8.31
CA GLY A 192 -18.59 7.08 -9.71
C GLY A 192 -17.39 6.56 -10.51
N VAL A 193 -16.60 5.67 -9.92
CA VAL A 193 -15.46 5.05 -10.61
C VAL A 193 -15.98 4.05 -11.64
N PRO A 194 -15.65 4.20 -12.94
CA PRO A 194 -16.16 3.33 -13.98
C PRO A 194 -15.70 1.87 -13.83
N ASP A 195 -16.49 0.96 -14.41
CA ASP A 195 -16.09 -0.43 -14.63
C ASP A 195 -14.79 -0.50 -15.44
N GLY A 196 -14.03 -1.58 -15.26
CA GLY A 196 -12.71 -1.73 -15.88
C GLY A 196 -11.63 -0.79 -15.32
N THR A 197 -11.92 0.02 -14.31
CA THR A 197 -10.90 0.82 -13.60
C THR A 197 -10.42 0.08 -12.36
N PHE A 198 -9.11 -0.01 -12.14
CA PHE A 198 -8.51 -0.53 -10.91
C PHE A 198 -8.04 0.63 -10.03
N ILE A 199 -8.54 0.73 -8.79
CA ILE A 199 -8.04 1.72 -7.81
C ILE A 199 -6.77 1.14 -7.18
N ALA A 200 -5.60 1.61 -7.60
CA ALA A 200 -4.31 1.02 -7.24
C ALA A 200 -3.96 1.17 -5.76
N GLY A 201 -4.60 2.13 -5.07
CA GLY A 201 -4.43 2.35 -3.64
C GLY A 201 -4.90 3.74 -3.23
N THR A 202 -4.44 4.17 -2.06
CA THR A 202 -4.69 5.51 -1.51
C THR A 202 -3.36 6.16 -1.16
N ILE A 203 -3.06 7.30 -1.78
CA ILE A 203 -1.97 8.18 -1.38
C ILE A 203 -2.53 9.25 -0.44
N THR A 204 -1.98 9.28 0.75
CA THR A 204 -2.22 10.35 1.72
C THR A 204 -1.21 11.47 1.48
N LEU A 205 -1.61 12.73 1.59
CA LEU A 205 -0.75 13.89 1.29
C LEU A 205 -1.05 15.07 2.22
N GLY A 206 0.01 15.72 2.70
CA GLY A 206 -0.08 16.93 3.53
C GLY A 206 1.30 17.47 3.91
N ARG A 207 1.35 18.61 4.60
CA ARG A 207 2.59 19.11 5.19
C ARG A 207 3.00 18.20 6.36
N PRO A 208 4.23 17.67 6.41
CA PRO A 208 4.63 16.75 7.47
C PRO A 208 4.60 17.40 8.87
N ALA A 209 3.91 16.76 9.82
CA ALA A 209 4.11 17.02 11.24
C ALA A 209 5.29 16.18 11.76
N GLY A 210 6.48 16.56 11.32
CA GLY A 210 7.73 15.83 11.49
C GLY A 210 8.71 16.18 10.37
N ARG A 211 9.66 15.29 10.09
CA ARG A 211 10.65 15.49 9.02
C ARG A 211 10.88 14.21 8.23
N HIS A 212 11.26 14.38 6.96
CA HIS A 212 11.91 13.32 6.19
C HIS A 212 13.29 12.99 6.80
N GLY A 213 13.90 11.87 6.40
CA GLY A 213 15.21 11.48 6.90
C GLY A 213 15.69 10.16 6.31
N PRO A 214 16.89 9.67 6.67
CA PRO A 214 17.56 8.58 5.94
C PRO A 214 16.85 7.23 6.08
N VAL A 215 16.30 6.67 5.01
CA VAL A 215 15.68 5.34 5.06
C VAL A 215 16.70 4.27 5.44
N ARG A 216 16.25 3.22 6.12
CA ARG A 216 17.05 2.02 6.33
C ARG A 216 16.61 0.98 5.31
N ARG A 217 17.57 0.38 4.61
CA ARG A 217 17.38 -0.68 3.61
C ARG A 217 18.33 -1.83 3.90
N ARG A 218 18.14 -2.95 3.23
CA ARG A 218 19.13 -4.03 3.22
C ARG A 218 20.37 -3.54 2.45
N PRO A 219 21.56 -4.08 2.74
CA PRO A 219 22.76 -3.80 1.97
C PRO A 219 22.56 -4.05 0.47
N LEU A 220 23.22 -3.26 -0.39
CA LEU A 220 23.10 -3.34 -1.84
C LEU A 220 23.52 -4.72 -2.36
N ALA A 221 24.60 -5.28 -1.82
CA ALA A 221 25.10 -6.62 -2.14
C ALA A 221 24.12 -7.77 -1.79
N GLU A 222 23.07 -7.52 -0.99
CA GLU A 222 22.03 -8.52 -0.74
C GLU A 222 20.90 -8.49 -1.79
N LEU A 223 20.90 -7.49 -2.68
CA LEU A 223 19.82 -7.19 -3.60
C LEU A 223 20.28 -7.16 -5.07
N VAL A 224 21.56 -6.93 -5.30
CA VAL A 224 22.17 -6.80 -6.63
C VAL A 224 23.10 -7.97 -6.86
N TYR A 225 22.77 -8.77 -7.88
CA TYR A 225 23.59 -9.86 -8.37
C TYR A 225 24.19 -9.50 -9.73
N GLU A 226 25.37 -10.04 -10.02
CA GLU A 226 26.05 -9.89 -11.32
C GLU A 226 26.13 -11.25 -12.00
N GLU A 227 25.75 -11.28 -13.28
CA GLU A 227 25.59 -12.46 -14.15
C GLU A 227 24.57 -13.53 -13.67
N GLU A 228 24.64 -13.98 -12.42
CA GLU A 228 23.92 -15.14 -11.91
C GLU A 228 23.16 -14.85 -10.60
N TRP A 229 21.98 -15.45 -10.46
CA TRP A 229 21.18 -15.29 -9.24
C TRP A 229 21.90 -15.82 -8.01
N GLY A 230 22.05 -14.97 -6.99
CA GLY A 230 22.74 -15.32 -5.75
C GLY A 230 24.24 -15.03 -5.75
N CYS A 231 24.81 -14.53 -6.87
CA CYS A 231 26.19 -14.07 -6.96
C CYS A 231 26.23 -12.54 -6.80
N PRO A 232 26.57 -11.99 -5.60
CA PRO A 232 26.61 -10.55 -5.39
C PRO A 232 27.60 -9.87 -6.31
N ALA A 233 27.22 -8.72 -6.85
CA ALA A 233 28.14 -7.90 -7.63
C ALA A 233 29.20 -7.27 -6.72
N ASP A 234 30.50 -7.41 -7.03
CA ASP A 234 31.58 -6.85 -6.20
C ASP A 234 31.52 -5.31 -6.12
N TRP A 235 30.93 -4.67 -7.14
CA TRP A 235 30.72 -3.23 -7.18
C TRP A 235 29.45 -2.76 -6.48
N ALA A 236 28.60 -3.66 -5.97
CA ALA A 236 27.39 -3.33 -5.21
C ALA A 236 27.71 -2.87 -3.78
N VAL A 237 28.48 -1.79 -3.68
CA VAL A 237 28.97 -1.20 -2.43
C VAL A 237 28.12 -0.01 -2.02
N ASP A 238 27.57 -0.05 -0.81
CA ASP A 238 26.84 1.08 -0.23
C ASP A 238 27.76 2.26 0.12
N PRO A 239 27.30 3.52 0.00
CA PRO A 239 28.06 4.68 0.44
C PRO A 239 28.46 4.61 1.92
N ALA A 240 29.61 5.21 2.26
CA ALA A 240 30.10 5.26 3.64
C ALA A 240 29.08 5.88 4.60
N GLY A 241 28.90 5.26 5.77
CA GLY A 241 27.96 5.72 6.81
C GLY A 241 26.50 5.28 6.60
N THR A 242 26.20 4.46 5.59
CA THR A 242 24.86 3.89 5.36
C THR A 242 24.40 3.06 6.55
N ARG A 243 23.15 3.25 6.97
CA ARG A 243 22.53 2.49 8.07
C ARG A 243 21.56 1.45 7.53
N PHE A 244 21.76 0.20 7.91
CA PHE A 244 20.97 -0.92 7.41
C PHE A 244 19.80 -1.30 8.33
N THR A 245 18.84 -2.02 7.76
CA THR A 245 17.80 -2.75 8.50
C THR A 245 18.04 -4.25 8.40
N THR A 246 17.79 -4.98 9.48
CA THR A 246 17.77 -6.45 9.50
C THR A 246 16.36 -7.03 9.30
N ALA A 247 15.34 -6.18 9.21
CA ALA A 247 13.98 -6.61 8.90
C ALA A 247 13.82 -7.01 7.42
N GLY A 248 13.15 -8.13 7.18
CA GLY A 248 12.88 -8.67 5.85
C GLY A 248 12.76 -10.20 5.89
N PRO A 249 12.42 -10.85 4.76
CA PRO A 249 12.46 -12.31 4.66
C PRO A 249 13.86 -12.84 5.01
N PRO A 250 13.97 -14.04 5.63
CA PRO A 250 15.23 -14.61 6.05
C PRO A 250 16.21 -14.74 4.89
N ARG A 251 17.51 -14.60 5.17
CA ARG A 251 18.56 -14.92 4.19
C ARG A 251 18.50 -16.43 3.88
N PRO A 252 18.53 -16.85 2.62
CA PRO A 252 18.79 -18.26 2.30
C PRO A 252 20.13 -18.64 2.91
N ALA A 253 20.22 -19.79 3.57
CA ALA A 253 21.48 -20.26 4.13
C ALA A 253 22.51 -20.40 2.99
N ALA A 254 23.73 -19.96 3.23
CA ALA A 254 24.82 -20.14 2.27
C ALA A 254 24.99 -21.64 2.00
N GLY A 255 24.71 -22.08 0.76
CA GLY A 255 24.80 -23.48 0.33
C GLY A 255 23.50 -24.18 -0.07
N SER A 256 22.33 -23.52 -0.03
CA SER A 256 21.05 -24.15 -0.43
C SER A 256 20.64 -23.95 -1.89
N LEU A 257 21.49 -23.39 -2.75
CA LEU A 257 21.25 -23.35 -4.18
C LEU A 257 21.59 -24.73 -4.76
N GLY A 258 20.62 -25.64 -4.71
CA GLY A 258 20.68 -26.91 -5.41
C GLY A 258 20.88 -26.68 -6.90
N SER A 259 21.79 -27.45 -7.49
CA SER A 259 21.99 -27.62 -8.93
C SER A 259 20.69 -27.49 -9.71
N ALA A 260 20.66 -26.61 -10.71
CA ALA A 260 19.53 -26.48 -11.64
C ALA A 260 19.21 -27.85 -12.26
N ALA A 261 18.10 -28.45 -11.87
CA ALA A 261 17.50 -29.56 -12.59
C ALA A 261 16.58 -28.99 -13.67
N ASP A 262 16.73 -29.57 -14.87
CA ASP A 262 16.06 -29.28 -16.14
C ASP A 262 14.54 -29.04 -16.00
N PRO A 263 13.95 -27.96 -16.57
CA PRO A 263 12.52 -27.73 -16.46
C PRO A 263 11.78 -28.65 -17.44
N GLY A 264 11.25 -29.76 -16.92
CA GLY A 264 10.21 -30.54 -17.57
C GLY A 264 8.96 -29.69 -17.86
N PRO A 265 8.08 -30.14 -18.77
CA PRO A 265 7.04 -29.28 -19.36
C PRO A 265 6.06 -28.78 -18.30
N ALA A 266 5.74 -27.48 -18.43
CA ALA A 266 4.88 -26.74 -17.53
C ALA A 266 3.51 -27.43 -17.33
N ALA A 267 3.24 -27.85 -16.11
CA ALA A 267 1.90 -28.18 -15.66
C ALA A 267 1.13 -26.90 -15.30
N ASP A 268 -0.12 -26.87 -15.72
CA ASP A 268 -1.13 -25.81 -15.59
C ASP A 268 -1.21 -25.19 -14.18
N PRO A 269 -1.17 -23.87 -14.00
CA PRO A 269 -1.29 -23.27 -12.67
C PRO A 269 -2.76 -23.29 -12.23
N GLY A 270 -3.10 -24.27 -11.40
CA GLY A 270 -4.30 -24.25 -10.56
C GLY A 270 -4.34 -23.00 -9.65
N PRO A 271 -5.52 -22.64 -9.12
CA PRO A 271 -5.79 -21.31 -8.59
C PRO A 271 -4.91 -20.95 -7.39
N ALA A 272 -4.46 -19.69 -7.38
CA ALA A 272 -3.63 -19.11 -6.35
C ALA A 272 -4.28 -19.18 -4.96
N ALA A 273 -3.46 -19.58 -3.99
CA ALA A 273 -3.77 -19.76 -2.57
C ALA A 273 -4.72 -18.69 -1.99
N GLU A 274 -5.95 -19.11 -1.72
CA GLU A 274 -6.70 -18.68 -0.54
C GLU A 274 -5.93 -19.13 0.70
N ALA A 275 -5.82 -18.26 1.70
CA ALA A 275 -5.17 -18.60 2.95
C ALA A 275 -6.01 -19.66 3.68
N ASP A 276 -5.40 -20.83 3.88
CA ASP A 276 -5.92 -21.96 4.64
C ASP A 276 -6.38 -21.53 6.04
N LEU A 277 -7.69 -21.65 6.27
CA LEU A 277 -8.33 -21.72 7.57
C LEU A 277 -8.62 -23.20 7.85
N ALA A 278 -7.65 -23.90 8.47
CA ALA A 278 -7.89 -25.18 9.11
C ALA A 278 -6.94 -25.34 10.31
N ALA A 279 -7.39 -24.84 11.45
CA ALA A 279 -6.82 -25.23 12.73
C ALA A 279 -7.46 -26.57 13.15
N ASP A 280 -6.60 -27.52 13.51
CA ASP A 280 -6.88 -28.79 14.17
C ASP A 280 -8.12 -28.74 15.08
N ALA A 281 -9.11 -29.57 14.77
CA ALA A 281 -10.25 -29.85 15.64
C ALA A 281 -10.02 -31.18 16.36
N ASP A 282 -9.72 -31.10 17.66
CA ASP A 282 -9.69 -32.23 18.59
C ASP A 282 -11.10 -32.88 18.66
N PRO A 283 -11.26 -34.22 18.58
CA PRO A 283 -12.57 -34.84 18.55
C PRO A 283 -13.35 -34.66 19.88
N PRO A 284 -14.69 -34.63 19.84
CA PRO A 284 -15.49 -34.39 21.04
C PRO A 284 -15.34 -35.54 22.05
N ARG A 285 -14.98 -35.17 23.28
CA ARG A 285 -14.99 -36.05 24.45
C ARG A 285 -16.39 -36.61 24.68
N GLN A 286 -16.51 -37.94 24.72
CA GLN A 286 -17.73 -38.62 25.13
C GLN A 286 -18.08 -38.29 26.60
N PRO A 287 -19.35 -38.03 26.96
CA PRO A 287 -19.75 -37.94 28.35
C PRO A 287 -19.80 -39.33 28.99
N ARG A 288 -19.19 -39.46 30.17
CA ARG A 288 -19.32 -40.65 31.03
C ARG A 288 -20.76 -40.74 31.58
N PRO A 289 -21.31 -41.95 31.76
CA PRO A 289 -22.72 -42.13 32.12
C PRO A 289 -23.01 -41.70 33.56
N ALA A 290 -24.16 -41.05 33.73
CA ALA A 290 -24.76 -40.78 35.03
C ALA A 290 -25.27 -42.09 35.66
N THR A 291 -24.83 -42.34 36.89
CA THR A 291 -25.36 -43.39 37.76
C THR A 291 -26.76 -42.97 38.21
N VAL A 292 -27.81 -43.64 37.72
CA VAL A 292 -29.17 -43.51 38.25
C VAL A 292 -29.44 -44.70 39.16
N THR A 293 -29.55 -44.40 40.46
CA THR A 293 -30.03 -45.27 41.52
C THR A 293 -31.51 -45.02 41.80
N GLY A 294 -32.31 -46.08 41.95
CA GLY A 294 -33.64 -46.08 42.61
C GLY A 294 -34.82 -46.11 41.63
N ARG A 295 -35.58 -47.22 41.56
CA ARG A 295 -36.90 -47.47 42.24
C ARG A 295 -38.02 -46.60 41.62
N ASP A 296 -39.19 -47.09 41.21
CA ASP A 296 -40.02 -48.18 41.71
C ASP A 296 -41.17 -48.52 40.72
N GLU A 297 -41.71 -49.73 40.88
CA GLU A 297 -43.12 -50.16 40.70
C GLU A 297 -43.84 -50.16 39.33
N GLY A 298 -44.45 -51.31 39.01
CA GLY A 298 -45.38 -51.55 37.88
C GLY A 298 -46.82 -51.07 38.16
N PRO A 299 -47.92 -51.70 37.65
CA PRO A 299 -47.99 -52.91 36.81
C PRO A 299 -49.04 -52.86 35.65
N GLN A 300 -49.20 -54.01 34.98
CA GLN A 300 -50.37 -54.51 34.23
C GLN A 300 -50.71 -53.92 32.84
N ARG A 301 -50.48 -54.70 31.77
CA ARG A 301 -51.42 -55.72 31.24
C ARG A 301 -50.68 -56.67 30.29
#